data_AF-A0A3B9HBA8-F1
#
_entry.id   AF-A0A3B9HBA8-F1
#
_cell.length_a   1.000
_cell.length_b   1.000
_cell.length_c   1.000
_cell.angle_alpha   90.00
_cell.angle_beta   90.00
_cell.angle_gamma   90.00
#
_symmetry.space_group_name_H-M   'P 1'
#
loop_
_entity.id
_entity.type
_entity.pdbx_description
1 polymer ?
#
loop_
_entity_poly.entity_id
_entity_poly.type
_entity_poly.pdbx_seq_one_letter_code
_entity_poly.pdbx_strand_id
1 'polypeptide(L)'
;MKSKSAKLTLIVFITCIFTNLHAAELESSGNSTDWNDPAAWVLISGSDGDMIPDSDDVVTIADGDTINLGANGDCFSLFIESTGGNTVFTTASSTLLTIVDEWQHLGNAASARVEVTVNGTVNVAGRYYIYSANADFDCDVTISSTGRINADYGLTNTMDITNSTGSVFTCAGILDVAGSMEFIMQNSSEMIFDLTGTMDVGKSLELNTQGATGGMDFNMDGGTMDIDQHLILMANAGASGDSLIINMQYVGARLEIYDSVKLDSSGGTIQANGSNSTVAYDGPDQTIVVDTNISYFNLELAGSGTKTLQGDLLSTNIFGNVTVNSGVTFNTSGGKLDVPVDLTINGIMNSSDTINVNSDLMIGFGGTLTSTSATVMYLSGDWLNLGTYTYADGDNIILNGSSQQTIGGSTTWYELTLSNSGGAVVVNGTQSIEGVLDIDEGTFNANGYEVILVSNASGTA
;
A
#
# COMPACT_ATOMS: atom_id res chain seq x y z
N MET A 1 -24.63 -77.98 36.53
CA MET A 1 -24.05 -77.69 35.20
C MET A 1 -24.52 -76.31 34.78
N LYS A 2 -23.57 -75.46 34.35
CA LYS A 2 -23.74 -74.02 34.16
C LYS A 2 -24.61 -73.72 32.92
N SER A 3 -25.67 -72.92 33.11
CA SER A 3 -26.42 -72.27 32.04
C SER A 3 -25.54 -71.16 31.43
N LYS A 4 -25.18 -71.30 30.15
CA LYS A 4 -24.47 -70.26 29.38
C LYS A 4 -25.52 -69.26 28.86
N SER A 5 -25.58 -68.09 29.48
CA SER A 5 -26.26 -66.92 28.94
C SER A 5 -25.49 -66.44 27.69
N ALA A 6 -26.13 -66.50 26.53
CA ALA A 6 -25.61 -65.91 25.31
C ALA A 6 -25.85 -64.40 25.37
N LYS A 7 -24.78 -63.61 25.57
CA LYS A 7 -24.82 -62.16 25.43
C LYS A 7 -24.91 -61.83 23.94
N LEU A 8 -26.08 -61.35 23.51
CA LEU A 8 -26.23 -60.69 22.21
C LEU A 8 -25.53 -59.33 22.31
N THR A 9 -24.39 -59.20 21.63
CA THR A 9 -23.68 -57.91 21.51
C THR A 9 -24.27 -57.18 20.32
N LEU A 10 -25.00 -56.09 20.57
CA LEU A 10 -25.43 -55.17 19.53
C LEU A 10 -24.20 -54.39 19.06
N ILE A 11 -23.67 -54.76 17.88
CA ILE A 11 -22.66 -53.95 17.20
C ILE A 11 -23.44 -52.85 16.46
N VAL A 12 -23.45 -51.65 17.02
CA VAL A 12 -23.87 -50.45 16.28
C VAL A 12 -22.73 -50.12 15.33
N PHE A 13 -22.91 -50.39 14.04
CA PHE A 13 -22.10 -49.76 13.01
C PHE A 13 -22.50 -48.28 12.99
N ILE A 14 -21.69 -47.42 13.61
CA ILE A 14 -21.68 -46.01 13.27
C ILE A 14 -20.90 -45.94 11.95
N THR A 15 -21.63 -46.00 10.84
CA THR A 15 -21.09 -45.51 9.58
C THR A 15 -21.00 -43.99 9.76
N CYS A 16 -19.80 -43.48 10.04
CA CYS A 16 -19.53 -42.07 9.80
C CYS A 16 -19.66 -41.87 8.29
N ILE A 17 -20.85 -41.47 7.84
CA ILE A 17 -21.00 -40.86 6.53
C ILE A 17 -20.24 -39.54 6.67
N PHE A 18 -19.09 -39.44 6.03
CA PHE A 18 -18.57 -38.13 5.66
C PHE A 18 -19.66 -37.55 4.77
N THR A 19 -20.45 -36.62 5.30
CA THR A 19 -21.33 -35.82 4.46
C THR A 19 -20.41 -35.04 3.54
N ASN A 20 -20.47 -35.31 2.24
CA ASN A 20 -19.88 -34.41 1.25
C ASN A 20 -20.39 -33.01 1.59
N LEU A 21 -19.46 -32.06 1.72
CA LEU A 21 -19.78 -30.69 2.11
C LEU A 21 -20.54 -29.94 0.99
N HIS A 22 -20.58 -30.52 -0.21
CA HIS A 22 -21.16 -30.02 -1.46
C HIS A 22 -22.12 -31.07 -2.10
N ALA A 23 -23.10 -30.64 -2.88
CA ALA A 23 -24.16 -31.46 -3.48
C ALA A 23 -23.75 -32.11 -4.81
N ALA A 24 -23.11 -31.37 -5.71
CA ALA A 24 -22.55 -31.90 -6.95
C ALA A 24 -21.13 -31.43 -7.25
N GLU A 25 -20.51 -32.13 -8.21
CA GLU A 25 -19.32 -31.69 -8.91
C GLU A 25 -19.70 -31.48 -10.38
N LEU A 26 -19.59 -30.23 -10.83
CA LEU A 26 -19.92 -29.80 -12.18
C LEU A 26 -18.64 -29.38 -12.91
N GLU A 27 -18.46 -29.89 -14.12
CA GLU A 27 -17.35 -29.51 -15.00
C GLU A 27 -17.92 -28.87 -16.26
N SER A 28 -17.30 -27.79 -16.76
CA SER A 28 -17.74 -27.19 -18.01
C SER A 28 -17.53 -28.15 -19.19
N SER A 29 -18.42 -28.06 -20.19
CA SER A 29 -18.26 -28.78 -21.44
C SER A 29 -18.55 -27.88 -22.63
N GLY A 30 -17.52 -27.25 -23.17
CA GLY A 30 -17.55 -26.62 -24.50
C GLY A 30 -17.01 -25.19 -24.52
N ASN A 31 -16.43 -24.84 -25.67
CA ASN A 31 -15.47 -23.73 -25.78
C ASN A 31 -16.05 -22.30 -25.63
N SER A 32 -17.35 -22.09 -25.41
CA SER A 32 -17.93 -20.75 -25.13
C SER A 32 -19.41 -20.83 -24.72
N THR A 33 -19.70 -20.78 -23.43
CA THR A 33 -21.08 -20.87 -22.92
C THR A 33 -21.34 -19.88 -21.77
N ASP A 34 -22.61 -19.67 -21.43
CA ASP A 34 -23.06 -18.84 -20.31
C ASP A 34 -23.12 -19.70 -19.04
N TRP A 35 -22.67 -19.16 -17.91
CA TRP A 35 -22.72 -19.82 -16.60
C TRP A 35 -24.12 -20.36 -16.29
N ASN A 36 -25.16 -19.61 -16.65
CA ASN A 36 -26.54 -19.99 -16.37
C ASN A 36 -27.18 -20.86 -17.46
N ASP A 37 -26.40 -21.40 -18.41
CA ASP A 37 -26.86 -22.40 -19.38
C ASP A 37 -26.59 -23.83 -18.85
N PRO A 38 -27.62 -24.65 -18.57
CA PRO A 38 -27.45 -26.03 -18.15
C PRO A 38 -26.60 -26.88 -19.11
N ALA A 39 -26.55 -26.54 -20.40
CA ALA A 39 -25.74 -27.24 -21.39
C ALA A 39 -24.25 -26.91 -21.30
N ALA A 40 -23.88 -25.88 -20.53
CA ALA A 40 -22.49 -25.55 -20.22
C ALA A 40 -21.84 -26.57 -19.28
N TRP A 41 -22.63 -27.36 -18.55
CA TRP A 41 -22.14 -28.16 -17.42
C TRP A 41 -22.41 -29.65 -17.58
N VAL A 42 -21.46 -30.45 -17.11
CA VAL A 42 -21.52 -31.91 -17.01
C VAL A 42 -21.40 -32.32 -15.55
N LEU A 43 -22.30 -33.19 -15.13
CA LEU A 43 -22.29 -33.76 -13.79
C LEU A 43 -21.22 -34.83 -13.71
N ILE A 44 -20.15 -34.56 -12.96
CA ILE A 44 -19.05 -35.49 -12.71
C ILE A 44 -19.41 -36.43 -11.58
N SER A 45 -19.94 -35.88 -10.48
CA SER A 45 -20.38 -36.65 -9.32
C SER A 45 -21.45 -35.92 -8.52
N GLY A 46 -22.08 -36.62 -7.56
CA GLY A 46 -23.14 -36.06 -6.73
C GLY A 46 -24.51 -36.02 -7.43
N SER A 47 -25.33 -35.03 -7.07
CA SER A 47 -26.64 -34.82 -7.66
C SER A 47 -27.00 -33.34 -7.68
N ASP A 48 -27.37 -32.85 -8.85
CA ASP A 48 -27.86 -31.50 -9.04
C ASP A 48 -29.18 -31.51 -9.84
N GLY A 49 -30.09 -30.61 -9.50
CA GLY A 49 -31.48 -30.59 -9.94
C GLY A 49 -31.72 -29.87 -11.27
N ASP A 50 -30.90 -28.88 -11.61
CA ASP A 50 -31.10 -28.03 -12.78
C ASP A 50 -29.86 -27.92 -13.70
N MET A 51 -28.75 -28.56 -13.33
CA MET A 51 -27.47 -28.57 -14.04
C MET A 51 -26.83 -27.18 -14.12
N ILE A 52 -27.10 -26.30 -13.15
CA ILE A 52 -26.53 -24.95 -13.06
C ILE A 52 -25.81 -24.85 -11.72
N PRO A 53 -24.54 -24.40 -11.68
CA PRO A 53 -23.85 -24.19 -10.43
C PRO A 53 -24.61 -23.29 -9.46
N ASP A 54 -24.76 -23.78 -8.24
CA ASP A 54 -25.27 -23.03 -7.10
C ASP A 54 -24.41 -23.18 -5.84
N SER A 55 -24.79 -22.50 -4.75
CA SER A 55 -24.03 -22.33 -3.51
C SER A 55 -23.47 -23.61 -2.86
N ASP A 56 -23.98 -24.79 -3.19
CA ASP A 56 -23.47 -26.06 -2.67
C ASP A 56 -22.75 -26.91 -3.72
N ASP A 57 -22.42 -26.38 -4.90
CA ASP A 57 -21.69 -27.09 -5.95
C ASP A 57 -20.20 -26.78 -6.04
N VAL A 58 -19.40 -27.80 -6.30
CA VAL A 58 -18.01 -27.64 -6.72
C VAL A 58 -17.96 -27.54 -8.25
N VAL A 59 -17.36 -26.47 -8.75
CA VAL A 59 -17.37 -26.12 -10.17
C VAL A 59 -15.95 -26.09 -10.73
N THR A 60 -15.74 -26.76 -11.85
CA THR A 60 -14.49 -26.71 -12.62
C THR A 60 -14.76 -26.16 -14.02
N ILE A 61 -14.07 -25.09 -14.39
CA ILE A 61 -13.97 -24.66 -15.79
C ILE A 61 -12.79 -25.40 -16.40
N ALA A 62 -13.10 -26.29 -17.36
CA ALA A 62 -12.16 -27.20 -17.99
C ALA A 62 -11.21 -26.49 -18.98
N ASP A 63 -10.11 -27.18 -19.28
CA ASP A 63 -9.05 -26.67 -20.17
C ASP A 63 -9.58 -26.22 -21.54
N GLY A 64 -9.32 -24.95 -21.88
CA GLY A 64 -9.69 -24.35 -23.17
C GLY A 64 -11.15 -23.92 -23.30
N ASP A 65 -11.95 -24.06 -22.23
CA ASP A 65 -13.32 -23.56 -22.21
C ASP A 65 -13.38 -22.05 -21.90
N THR A 66 -14.49 -21.43 -22.31
CA THR A 66 -14.78 -20.02 -22.02
C THR A 66 -16.16 -19.93 -21.38
N ILE A 67 -16.22 -19.45 -20.14
CA ILE A 67 -17.47 -19.28 -19.40
C ILE A 67 -17.71 -17.80 -19.10
N ASN A 68 -18.92 -17.33 -19.42
CA ASN A 68 -19.35 -15.97 -19.13
C ASN A 68 -20.46 -16.00 -18.08
N LEU A 69 -20.29 -15.27 -16.98
CA LEU A 69 -21.34 -15.05 -16.00
C LEU A 69 -22.15 -13.80 -16.39
N GLY A 70 -23.29 -14.01 -17.06
CA GLY A 70 -24.18 -12.95 -17.55
C GLY A 70 -25.23 -12.47 -16.54
N ALA A 71 -25.54 -13.28 -15.52
CA ALA A 71 -26.43 -12.95 -14.41
C ALA A 71 -25.78 -13.31 -13.08
N ASN A 72 -26.46 -13.10 -11.96
CA ASN A 72 -25.90 -13.53 -10.66
C ASN A 72 -25.75 -15.06 -10.63
N GLY A 73 -24.70 -15.53 -9.98
CA GLY A 73 -24.43 -16.95 -9.78
C GLY A 73 -23.81 -17.19 -8.41
N ASP A 74 -23.84 -18.43 -7.97
CA ASP A 74 -23.22 -18.87 -6.73
C ASP A 74 -22.51 -20.21 -6.98
N CYS A 75 -21.48 -20.53 -6.21
CA CYS A 75 -20.89 -21.86 -6.16
C CYS A 75 -20.28 -22.12 -4.77
N PHE A 76 -20.10 -23.38 -4.40
CA PHE A 76 -19.30 -23.72 -3.22
C PHE A 76 -17.82 -23.41 -3.45
N SER A 77 -17.23 -23.99 -4.50
CA SER A 77 -15.86 -23.71 -4.95
C SER A 77 -15.80 -23.57 -6.47
N LEU A 78 -14.89 -22.75 -6.97
CA LEU A 78 -14.63 -22.55 -8.39
C LEU A 78 -13.15 -22.79 -8.70
N PHE A 79 -12.89 -23.79 -9.53
CA PHE A 79 -11.59 -24.11 -10.08
C PHE A 79 -11.55 -23.72 -11.56
N ILE A 80 -10.56 -22.94 -11.97
CA ILE A 80 -10.32 -22.59 -13.38
C ILE A 80 -9.01 -23.26 -13.78
N GLU A 81 -9.11 -24.30 -14.60
CA GLU A 81 -7.96 -25.14 -14.90
C GLU A 81 -7.50 -25.00 -16.34
N SER A 82 -6.19 -25.07 -16.55
CA SER A 82 -5.60 -25.19 -17.88
C SER A 82 -4.48 -26.23 -17.91
N THR A 83 -4.45 -27.00 -18.99
CA THR A 83 -3.37 -27.94 -19.35
C THR A 83 -2.66 -27.57 -20.65
N GLY A 84 -2.88 -26.36 -21.15
CA GLY A 84 -2.27 -25.81 -22.37
C GLY A 84 -3.29 -25.15 -23.32
N GLY A 85 -4.59 -25.34 -23.10
CA GLY A 85 -5.65 -24.55 -23.70
C GLY A 85 -5.78 -23.18 -23.03
N ASN A 86 -6.43 -22.23 -23.71
CA ASN A 86 -6.74 -20.91 -23.13
C ASN A 86 -8.08 -20.99 -22.40
N THR A 87 -8.05 -21.15 -21.09
CA THR A 87 -9.26 -21.21 -20.26
C THR A 87 -9.67 -19.82 -19.81
N VAL A 88 -10.91 -19.42 -20.08
CA VAL A 88 -11.38 -18.04 -19.88
C VAL A 88 -12.60 -18.00 -18.98
N PHE A 89 -12.59 -17.11 -17.99
CA PHE A 89 -13.75 -16.79 -17.19
C PHE A 89 -14.01 -15.28 -17.17
N THR A 90 -15.23 -14.86 -17.46
CA THR A 90 -15.60 -13.43 -17.45
C THR A 90 -16.89 -13.19 -16.68
N THR A 91 -16.90 -12.24 -15.76
CA THR A 91 -18.15 -11.72 -15.17
C THR A 91 -18.61 -10.46 -15.89
N ALA A 92 -19.91 -10.35 -16.16
CA ALA A 92 -20.49 -9.15 -16.73
C ALA A 92 -20.59 -8.02 -15.69
N SER A 93 -20.68 -6.76 -16.14
CA SER A 93 -20.89 -5.65 -15.22
C SER A 93 -22.21 -5.78 -14.46
N SER A 94 -22.24 -5.39 -13.19
CA SER A 94 -23.43 -5.45 -12.31
C SER A 94 -23.93 -6.87 -11.97
N THR A 95 -23.15 -7.92 -12.23
CA THR A 95 -23.42 -9.26 -11.69
C THR A 95 -22.73 -9.47 -10.34
N LEU A 96 -23.25 -10.39 -9.55
CA LEU A 96 -22.62 -10.92 -8.34
C LEU A 96 -22.35 -12.42 -8.52
N LEU A 97 -21.11 -12.83 -8.27
CA LEU A 97 -20.74 -14.23 -8.03
C LEU A 97 -20.41 -14.40 -6.55
N THR A 98 -21.05 -15.35 -5.87
CA THR A 98 -20.64 -15.76 -4.52
C THR A 98 -19.95 -17.12 -4.55
N ILE A 99 -18.75 -17.19 -4.01
CA ILE A 99 -17.95 -18.40 -3.86
C ILE A 99 -17.77 -18.67 -2.36
N VAL A 100 -18.27 -19.80 -1.87
CA VAL A 100 -18.35 -20.06 -0.43
C VAL A 100 -17.00 -20.45 0.19
N ASP A 101 -16.18 -21.23 -0.52
CA ASP A 101 -14.98 -21.84 0.07
C ASP A 101 -13.69 -21.51 -0.69
N GLU A 102 -13.60 -21.79 -1.99
CA GLU A 102 -12.35 -21.59 -2.71
C GLU A 102 -12.56 -21.08 -4.13
N TRP A 103 -11.81 -20.04 -4.49
CA TRP A 103 -11.64 -19.64 -5.88
C TRP A 103 -10.19 -19.83 -6.29
N GLN A 104 -9.93 -20.80 -7.16
CA GLN A 104 -8.58 -21.18 -7.55
C GLN A 104 -8.37 -21.12 -9.07
N HIS A 105 -7.25 -20.53 -9.48
CA HIS A 105 -6.76 -20.56 -10.86
C HIS A 105 -5.55 -21.48 -10.93
N LEU A 106 -5.59 -22.51 -11.79
CA LEU A 106 -4.66 -23.64 -11.73
C LEU A 106 -4.01 -23.96 -13.08
N GLY A 107 -2.68 -23.90 -13.10
CA GLY A 107 -1.85 -24.37 -14.21
C GLY A 107 -1.40 -25.83 -14.03
N ASN A 108 -2.09 -26.77 -14.67
CA ASN A 108 -1.87 -28.21 -14.52
C ASN A 108 -0.84 -28.79 -15.51
N ALA A 109 -0.33 -27.99 -16.46
CA ALA A 109 0.73 -28.39 -17.38
C ALA A 109 1.62 -27.20 -17.76
N ALA A 110 2.71 -27.48 -18.48
CA ALA A 110 3.54 -26.43 -19.04
C ALA A 110 2.76 -25.62 -20.11
N SER A 111 2.99 -24.31 -20.15
CA SER A 111 2.28 -23.40 -21.07
C SER A 111 0.75 -23.35 -20.85
N ALA A 112 0.27 -23.70 -19.66
CA ALA A 112 -1.12 -23.49 -19.27
C ALA A 112 -1.46 -22.00 -19.28
N ARG A 113 -2.68 -21.65 -19.69
CA ARG A 113 -3.15 -20.27 -19.81
C ARG A 113 -4.53 -20.10 -19.19
N VAL A 114 -4.63 -19.21 -18.21
CA VAL A 114 -5.89 -18.82 -17.56
C VAL A 114 -6.09 -17.32 -17.73
N GLU A 115 -7.27 -16.91 -18.19
CA GLU A 115 -7.63 -15.50 -18.37
C GLU A 115 -8.94 -15.23 -17.63
N VAL A 116 -8.90 -14.33 -16.64
CA VAL A 116 -10.04 -13.97 -15.81
C VAL A 116 -10.31 -12.49 -15.93
N THR A 117 -11.54 -12.13 -16.32
CA THR A 117 -11.99 -10.74 -16.34
C THR A 117 -13.17 -10.54 -15.39
N VAL A 118 -13.02 -9.66 -14.41
CA VAL A 118 -14.06 -9.29 -13.45
C VAL A 118 -14.62 -7.91 -13.80
N ASN A 119 -15.84 -7.87 -14.35
CA ASN A 119 -16.56 -6.61 -14.57
C ASN A 119 -17.65 -6.34 -13.53
N GLY A 120 -18.14 -7.39 -12.87
CA GLY A 120 -19.09 -7.35 -11.75
C GLY A 120 -18.40 -7.46 -10.40
N THR A 121 -19.06 -8.09 -9.44
CA THR A 121 -18.49 -8.40 -8.12
C THR A 121 -18.32 -9.91 -7.96
N VAL A 122 -17.14 -10.35 -7.51
CA VAL A 122 -16.90 -11.71 -7.04
C VAL A 122 -16.60 -11.66 -5.55
N ASN A 123 -17.43 -12.31 -4.75
CA ASN A 123 -17.22 -12.49 -3.32
C ASN A 123 -16.70 -13.90 -3.08
N VAL A 124 -15.56 -14.02 -2.41
CA VAL A 124 -14.96 -15.29 -2.00
C VAL A 124 -14.91 -15.29 -0.48
N ALA A 125 -15.76 -16.10 0.16
CA ALA A 125 -15.81 -16.19 1.62
C ALA A 125 -14.65 -17.01 2.20
N GLY A 126 -14.13 -17.96 1.43
CA GLY A 126 -12.86 -18.62 1.72
C GLY A 126 -11.76 -18.15 0.77
N ARG A 127 -10.80 -19.02 0.46
CA ARG A 127 -9.50 -18.62 -0.07
C ARG A 127 -9.57 -18.25 -1.55
N TYR A 128 -8.91 -17.15 -1.92
CA TYR A 128 -8.54 -16.82 -3.29
C TYR A 128 -7.08 -17.27 -3.55
N TYR A 129 -6.89 -18.07 -4.59
CA TYR A 129 -5.60 -18.71 -4.86
C TYR A 129 -5.27 -18.76 -6.36
N ILE A 130 -4.02 -18.46 -6.72
CA ILE A 130 -3.49 -18.72 -8.06
C ILE A 130 -2.25 -19.58 -7.91
N TYR A 131 -2.17 -20.67 -8.67
CA TYR A 131 -1.08 -21.63 -8.50
C TYR A 131 -0.67 -22.35 -9.77
N SER A 132 0.65 -22.50 -9.93
CA SER A 132 1.23 -23.51 -10.81
C SER A 132 2.59 -23.98 -10.30
N ALA A 133 2.79 -25.29 -10.28
CA ALA A 133 4.11 -25.92 -10.14
C ALA A 133 4.80 -26.16 -11.50
N ASN A 134 4.09 -25.91 -12.60
CA ASN A 134 4.54 -26.17 -13.96
C ASN A 134 5.12 -24.90 -14.58
N ALA A 135 6.08 -25.08 -15.50
CA ALA A 135 6.72 -23.95 -16.16
C ALA A 135 5.80 -23.24 -17.17
N ASP A 136 6.04 -21.95 -17.38
CA ASP A 136 5.34 -21.11 -18.35
C ASP A 136 3.83 -21.01 -18.11
N PHE A 137 3.38 -21.05 -16.85
CA PHE A 137 1.97 -20.76 -16.53
C PHE A 137 1.69 -19.28 -16.72
N ASP A 138 0.80 -18.98 -17.66
CA ASP A 138 0.36 -17.63 -17.97
C ASP A 138 -1.02 -17.42 -17.34
N CYS A 139 -1.13 -16.43 -16.46
CA CYS A 139 -2.35 -16.18 -15.71
C CYS A 139 -2.60 -14.70 -15.71
N ASP A 140 -3.62 -14.31 -16.48
CA ASP A 140 -4.04 -12.93 -16.62
C ASP A 140 -5.31 -12.71 -15.82
N VAL A 141 -5.28 -11.78 -14.88
CA VAL A 141 -6.45 -11.38 -14.11
C VAL A 141 -6.68 -9.90 -14.30
N THR A 142 -7.87 -9.54 -14.76
CA THR A 142 -8.29 -8.15 -14.97
C THR A 142 -9.49 -7.84 -14.11
N ILE A 143 -9.33 -6.96 -13.13
CA ILE A 143 -10.42 -6.29 -12.42
C ILE A 143 -10.66 -4.97 -13.13
N SER A 144 -11.72 -4.90 -13.94
CA SER A 144 -12.06 -3.68 -14.67
C SER A 144 -12.42 -2.52 -13.74
N SER A 145 -12.56 -1.30 -14.25
CA SER A 145 -12.94 -0.12 -13.44
C SER A 145 -14.31 -0.22 -12.75
N THR A 146 -15.16 -1.18 -13.12
CA THR A 146 -16.42 -1.49 -12.42
C THR A 146 -16.36 -2.80 -11.64
N GLY A 147 -15.27 -3.54 -11.81
CA GLY A 147 -15.05 -4.83 -11.21
C GLY A 147 -14.68 -4.74 -9.74
N ARG A 148 -15.04 -5.77 -8.98
CA ARG A 148 -14.59 -5.96 -7.60
C ARG A 148 -14.34 -7.43 -7.30
N ILE A 149 -13.21 -7.73 -6.68
CA ILE A 149 -12.95 -9.01 -6.02
C ILE A 149 -12.90 -8.73 -4.52
N ASN A 150 -13.72 -9.43 -3.75
CA ASN A 150 -13.68 -9.47 -2.29
C ASN A 150 -13.18 -10.84 -1.85
N ALA A 151 -11.94 -10.93 -1.39
CA ALA A 151 -11.38 -12.12 -0.78
C ALA A 151 -11.49 -12.01 0.74
N ASP A 152 -12.67 -12.36 1.28
CA ASP A 152 -13.05 -12.21 2.69
C ASP A 152 -12.37 -13.23 3.61
N TYR A 153 -11.44 -14.04 3.08
CA TYR A 153 -10.67 -14.97 3.87
C TYR A 153 -9.74 -14.25 4.83
N GLY A 154 -10.09 -14.28 6.12
CA GLY A 154 -9.31 -13.64 7.17
C GLY A 154 -7.93 -14.27 7.45
N LEU A 155 -7.43 -15.22 6.64
CA LEU A 155 -6.04 -15.71 6.72
C LEU A 155 -5.24 -15.18 5.53
N THR A 156 -4.51 -16.03 4.79
CA THR A 156 -3.67 -15.61 3.67
C THR A 156 -4.28 -16.07 2.35
N ASN A 157 -4.42 -15.14 1.42
CA ASN A 157 -4.65 -15.39 0.00
C ASN A 157 -3.30 -15.37 -0.71
N THR A 158 -3.12 -16.23 -1.71
CA THR A 158 -1.79 -16.44 -2.28
C THR A 158 -1.83 -16.51 -3.80
N MET A 159 -0.86 -15.87 -4.42
CA MET A 159 -0.54 -16.00 -5.83
C MET A 159 0.86 -16.58 -5.95
N ASP A 160 0.98 -17.87 -6.25
CA ASP A 160 2.26 -18.58 -6.34
C ASP A 160 2.49 -19.10 -7.76
N ILE A 161 3.41 -18.44 -8.47
CA ILE A 161 3.66 -18.68 -9.89
C ILE A 161 5.12 -19.05 -10.14
N THR A 162 5.32 -20.16 -10.85
CA THR A 162 6.64 -20.73 -11.15
C THR A 162 6.97 -20.66 -12.65
N ASN A 163 8.12 -20.06 -13.00
CA ASN A 163 8.59 -19.85 -14.38
C ASN A 163 7.54 -19.22 -15.33
N SER A 164 6.75 -18.23 -14.91
CA SER A 164 5.92 -17.45 -15.84
C SER A 164 6.75 -16.43 -16.62
N THR A 165 6.39 -16.12 -17.86
CA THR A 165 7.06 -15.06 -18.64
C THR A 165 6.10 -13.96 -19.08
N GLY A 166 4.88 -13.93 -18.54
CA GLY A 166 3.85 -13.03 -19.09
C GLY A 166 2.61 -12.79 -18.23
N SER A 167 2.50 -13.36 -17.03
CA SER A 167 1.31 -13.17 -16.19
C SER A 167 1.11 -11.68 -15.85
N VAL A 168 -0.08 -11.16 -16.15
CA VAL A 168 -0.47 -9.79 -15.83
C VAL A 168 -1.64 -9.78 -14.85
N PHE A 169 -1.51 -9.01 -13.78
CA PHE A 169 -2.63 -8.69 -12.90
C PHE A 169 -2.98 -7.21 -13.05
N THR A 170 -4.13 -6.89 -13.60
CA THR A 170 -4.61 -5.52 -13.75
C THR A 170 -5.74 -5.25 -12.76
N CYS A 171 -5.61 -4.19 -11.95
CA CYS A 171 -6.66 -3.71 -11.06
C CYS A 171 -6.97 -2.24 -11.36
N ALA A 172 -8.02 -2.01 -12.15
CA ALA A 172 -8.63 -0.70 -12.35
C ALA A 172 -9.85 -0.46 -11.44
N GLY A 173 -10.45 -1.55 -10.94
CA GLY A 173 -11.55 -1.53 -9.99
C GLY A 173 -11.06 -1.67 -8.55
N ILE A 174 -11.57 -2.66 -7.84
CA ILE A 174 -11.22 -2.89 -6.44
C ILE A 174 -10.82 -4.36 -6.22
N LEU A 175 -9.63 -4.56 -5.67
CA LEU A 175 -9.22 -5.79 -5.02
C LEU A 175 -9.25 -5.55 -3.51
N ASP A 176 -10.16 -6.21 -2.81
CA ASP A 176 -10.33 -6.12 -1.36
C ASP A 176 -10.01 -7.48 -0.74
N VAL A 177 -9.04 -7.52 0.16
CA VAL A 177 -8.56 -8.71 0.82
C VAL A 177 -8.65 -8.52 2.33
N ALA A 178 -9.62 -9.16 2.99
CA ALA A 178 -9.80 -9.02 4.43
C ALA A 178 -8.62 -9.60 5.26
N GLY A 179 -7.89 -10.54 4.66
CA GLY A 179 -6.72 -11.20 5.23
C GLY A 179 -5.39 -10.59 4.78
N SER A 180 -4.35 -11.41 4.82
CA SER A 180 -3.08 -11.12 4.16
C SER A 180 -3.15 -11.52 2.68
N MET A 181 -2.33 -10.86 1.86
CA MET A 181 -2.08 -11.27 0.48
C MET A 181 -0.59 -11.55 0.30
N GLU A 182 -0.27 -12.68 -0.31
CA GLU A 182 1.11 -13.07 -0.63
C GLU A 182 1.26 -13.30 -2.13
N PHE A 183 2.26 -12.66 -2.73
CA PHE A 183 2.69 -12.92 -4.10
C PHE A 183 4.06 -13.57 -4.09
N ILE A 184 4.16 -14.78 -4.65
CA ILE A 184 5.38 -15.57 -4.72
C ILE A 184 5.75 -15.81 -6.18
N MET A 185 6.82 -15.17 -6.64
CA MET A 185 7.33 -15.34 -8.00
C MET A 185 8.60 -16.19 -7.95
N GLN A 186 8.51 -17.44 -8.44
CA GLN A 186 9.60 -18.41 -8.36
C GLN A 186 10.37 -18.57 -9.66
N ASN A 187 11.68 -18.76 -9.53
CA ASN A 187 12.68 -18.98 -10.57
C ASN A 187 12.84 -17.79 -11.54
N SER A 188 12.48 -17.98 -12.81
CA SER A 188 12.53 -16.94 -13.84
C SER A 188 11.15 -16.28 -14.07
N SER A 189 10.24 -16.38 -13.09
CA SER A 189 8.90 -15.81 -13.19
C SER A 189 8.93 -14.29 -13.32
N GLU A 190 8.23 -13.75 -14.31
CA GLU A 190 7.94 -12.32 -14.43
C GLU A 190 6.44 -12.07 -14.21
N MET A 191 6.13 -11.10 -13.36
CA MET A 191 4.78 -10.60 -13.15
C MET A 191 4.75 -9.09 -13.24
N ILE A 192 3.73 -8.59 -13.94
CA ILE A 192 3.38 -7.17 -13.91
C ILE A 192 2.04 -7.06 -13.19
N PHE A 193 2.02 -6.29 -12.11
CA PHE A 193 0.79 -5.86 -11.46
C PHE A 193 0.55 -4.40 -11.83
N ASP A 194 -0.53 -4.11 -12.55
CA ASP A 194 -0.93 -2.75 -12.90
C ASP A 194 -2.10 -2.30 -12.01
N LEU A 195 -1.85 -1.30 -11.17
CA LEU A 195 -2.79 -0.76 -10.21
C LEU A 195 -3.17 0.69 -10.55
N THR A 196 -4.34 0.86 -11.16
CA THR A 196 -4.98 2.16 -11.43
C THR A 196 -6.21 2.40 -10.56
N GLY A 197 -6.76 1.34 -9.95
CA GLY A 197 -7.87 1.37 -9.01
C GLY A 197 -7.41 1.32 -7.55
N THR A 198 -8.06 0.47 -6.76
CA THR A 198 -7.75 0.28 -5.34
C THR A 198 -7.39 -1.17 -5.04
N MET A 199 -6.31 -1.36 -4.31
CA MET A 199 -6.00 -2.60 -3.62
C MET A 199 -6.01 -2.34 -2.12
N ASP A 200 -6.87 -3.05 -1.39
CA ASP A 200 -7.02 -2.95 0.06
C ASP A 200 -6.70 -4.31 0.68
N VAL A 201 -5.75 -4.33 1.62
CA VAL A 201 -5.30 -5.53 2.32
C VAL A 201 -5.43 -5.33 3.82
N GLY A 202 -6.43 -5.97 4.43
CA GLY A 202 -6.76 -5.88 5.85
C GLY A 202 -5.71 -6.46 6.82
N LYS A 203 -4.63 -7.05 6.29
CA LYS A 203 -3.45 -7.47 7.06
C LYS A 203 -2.15 -7.12 6.33
N SER A 204 -1.25 -8.09 6.16
CA SER A 204 0.05 -7.87 5.53
C SER A 204 -0.01 -8.14 4.03
N LEU A 205 0.71 -7.33 3.26
CA LEU A 205 1.07 -7.62 1.88
C LEU A 205 2.51 -8.12 1.84
N GLU A 206 2.69 -9.33 1.34
CA GLU A 206 4.00 -9.96 1.20
C GLU A 206 4.33 -10.17 -0.28
N LEU A 207 5.42 -9.55 -0.72
CA LEU A 207 5.93 -9.68 -2.09
C LEU A 207 7.27 -10.43 -2.04
N ASN A 208 7.32 -11.61 -2.66
CA ASN A 208 8.43 -12.55 -2.50
C ASN A 208 8.92 -13.06 -3.86
N THR A 209 10.08 -12.58 -4.30
CA THR A 209 10.77 -13.15 -5.47
C THR A 209 11.76 -14.23 -5.02
N GLN A 210 11.83 -15.33 -5.77
CA GLN A 210 12.71 -16.47 -5.47
C GLN A 210 13.45 -16.92 -6.73
N GLY A 211 14.77 -17.14 -6.67
CA GLY A 211 15.56 -17.65 -7.80
C GLY A 211 16.12 -16.58 -8.76
N ALA A 212 16.98 -17.00 -9.69
CA ALA A 212 18.06 -16.14 -10.20
C ALA A 212 17.73 -15.16 -11.35
N THR A 213 16.50 -15.11 -11.88
CA THR A 213 16.23 -14.30 -13.10
C THR A 213 14.78 -13.83 -13.29
N GLY A 214 13.89 -14.02 -12.31
CA GLY A 214 12.51 -13.54 -12.35
C GLY A 214 12.34 -12.21 -11.62
N GLY A 215 11.22 -11.52 -11.85
CA GLY A 215 10.88 -10.27 -11.17
C GLY A 215 9.39 -10.00 -11.03
N MET A 216 9.08 -9.03 -10.19
CA MET A 216 7.75 -8.53 -9.91
C MET A 216 7.80 -7.01 -9.99
N ASP A 217 7.06 -6.46 -10.95
CA ASP A 217 6.86 -5.02 -11.11
C ASP A 217 5.42 -4.69 -10.69
N PHE A 218 5.29 -4.07 -9.52
CA PHE A 218 4.03 -3.55 -8.99
C PHE A 218 3.89 -2.09 -9.45
N ASN A 219 3.38 -1.91 -10.66
CA ASN A 219 3.18 -0.62 -11.28
C ASN A 219 1.91 0.05 -10.77
N MET A 220 2.07 1.11 -9.97
CA MET A 220 0.97 1.92 -9.46
C MET A 220 0.80 3.15 -10.34
N ASP A 221 -0.04 3.04 -11.37
CA ASP A 221 -0.35 4.11 -12.33
C ASP A 221 -1.48 5.02 -11.84
N GLY A 222 -1.31 5.59 -10.65
CA GLY A 222 -2.27 6.51 -10.03
C GLY A 222 -3.33 5.82 -9.14
N GLY A 223 -3.23 4.50 -8.97
CA GLY A 223 -4.06 3.76 -8.03
C GLY A 223 -3.67 3.98 -6.56
N THR A 224 -4.44 3.38 -5.66
CA THR A 224 -4.19 3.36 -4.22
C THR A 224 -3.96 1.94 -3.74
N MET A 225 -2.88 1.73 -3.00
CA MET A 225 -2.61 0.51 -2.25
C MET A 225 -2.68 0.84 -0.76
N ASP A 226 -3.60 0.19 -0.05
CA ASP A 226 -3.79 0.32 1.40
C ASP A 226 -3.48 -1.02 2.09
N ILE A 227 -2.74 -0.95 3.19
CA ILE A 227 -2.19 -2.10 3.91
C ILE A 227 -2.31 -1.85 5.42
N ASP A 228 -3.25 -2.56 6.04
CA ASP A 228 -3.61 -2.43 7.47
C ASP A 228 -2.52 -2.97 8.43
N GLN A 229 -1.54 -3.72 7.93
CA GLN A 229 -0.39 -4.16 8.73
C GLN A 229 0.94 -3.91 8.02
N HIS A 230 1.68 -4.96 7.70
CA HIS A 230 3.04 -4.85 7.20
C HIS A 230 3.07 -4.90 5.68
N LEU A 231 3.87 -4.02 5.07
CA LEU A 231 4.36 -4.20 3.73
C LEU A 231 5.74 -4.89 3.80
N ILE A 232 5.85 -6.08 3.21
CA ILE A 232 7.07 -6.89 3.27
C ILE A 232 7.56 -7.19 1.86
N LEU A 233 8.79 -6.77 1.56
CA LEU A 233 9.46 -7.02 0.28
C LEU A 233 10.63 -7.98 0.52
N MET A 234 10.62 -9.12 -0.17
CA MET A 234 11.59 -10.19 0.03
C MET A 234 12.19 -10.66 -1.30
N ALA A 235 13.51 -10.76 -1.35
CA ALA A 235 14.24 -11.43 -2.44
C ALA A 235 14.95 -12.67 -1.88
N ASN A 236 14.33 -13.84 -1.98
CA ASN A 236 14.80 -15.07 -1.38
C ASN A 236 15.47 -16.03 -2.39
N ALA A 237 16.10 -17.10 -1.88
CA ALA A 237 16.61 -18.22 -2.67
C ALA A 237 17.51 -17.84 -3.88
N GLY A 238 18.29 -16.76 -3.75
CA GLY A 238 19.21 -16.29 -4.80
C GLY A 238 18.60 -15.28 -5.78
N ALA A 239 17.39 -14.77 -5.52
CA ALA A 239 16.84 -13.61 -6.20
C ALA A 239 17.64 -12.34 -5.90
N SER A 240 17.67 -11.41 -6.86
CA SER A 240 18.22 -10.07 -6.67
C SER A 240 17.18 -9.16 -6.03
N GLY A 241 17.57 -8.21 -5.18
CA GLY A 241 16.62 -7.20 -4.69
C GLY A 241 16.06 -6.29 -5.78
N ASP A 242 16.81 -6.13 -6.89
CA ASP A 242 16.37 -5.38 -8.06
C ASP A 242 15.21 -6.06 -8.81
N SER A 243 14.90 -7.31 -8.47
CA SER A 243 13.81 -8.07 -9.09
C SER A 243 12.43 -7.69 -8.56
N LEU A 244 12.34 -6.94 -7.48
CA LEU A 244 11.06 -6.59 -6.86
C LEU A 244 10.95 -5.07 -6.75
N ILE A 245 9.99 -4.50 -7.46
CA ILE A 245 9.80 -3.05 -7.52
C ILE A 245 8.33 -2.73 -7.28
N ILE A 246 8.07 -1.78 -6.37
CA ILE A 246 6.81 -1.03 -6.32
C ILE A 246 7.09 0.29 -7.04
N ASN A 247 6.53 0.45 -8.23
CA ASN A 247 6.78 1.57 -9.12
C ASN A 247 5.64 2.59 -9.04
N MET A 248 5.93 3.80 -8.60
CA MET A 248 4.94 4.89 -8.52
C MET A 248 5.40 6.10 -9.34
N GLN A 249 6.08 5.88 -10.47
CA GLN A 249 6.75 6.95 -11.22
C GLN A 249 5.86 7.78 -12.14
N TYR A 250 4.75 7.21 -12.61
CA TYR A 250 4.09 7.73 -13.81
C TYR A 250 2.91 8.66 -13.53
N VAL A 251 2.04 8.28 -12.60
CA VAL A 251 0.81 9.01 -12.25
C VAL A 251 0.65 8.98 -10.74
N GLY A 252 0.19 10.08 -10.13
CA GLY A 252 0.17 10.29 -8.67
C GLY A 252 -0.54 9.19 -7.90
N ALA A 253 0.24 8.17 -7.51
CA ALA A 253 -0.22 6.99 -6.82
C ALA A 253 -0.13 7.18 -5.31
N ARG A 254 -0.88 6.37 -4.57
CA ARG A 254 -0.91 6.43 -3.12
C ARG A 254 -0.60 5.06 -2.51
N LEU A 255 0.42 5.02 -1.66
CA LEU A 255 0.76 3.85 -0.85
C LEU A 255 0.52 4.20 0.62
N GLU A 256 -0.44 3.53 1.25
CA GLU A 256 -0.78 3.69 2.68
C GLU A 256 -0.20 2.49 3.46
N ILE A 257 0.47 2.79 4.57
CA ILE A 257 1.14 1.80 5.41
C ILE A 257 0.70 2.05 6.84
N TYR A 258 0.00 1.08 7.41
CA TYR A 258 -0.52 1.20 8.77
C TYR A 258 0.48 0.73 9.86
N ASP A 259 1.23 -0.35 9.64
CA ASP A 259 2.24 -0.81 10.62
C ASP A 259 3.65 -0.43 10.18
N SER A 260 4.25 -1.19 9.25
CA SER A 260 5.66 -1.04 8.91
C SER A 260 6.02 -1.54 7.52
N VAL A 261 7.11 -0.98 6.98
CA VAL A 261 7.79 -1.47 5.78
C VAL A 261 8.99 -2.31 6.19
N LYS A 262 9.12 -3.51 5.61
CA LYS A 262 10.24 -4.42 5.85
C LYS A 262 10.90 -4.79 4.52
N LEU A 263 12.20 -4.54 4.43
CA LEU A 263 13.04 -4.95 3.30
C LEU A 263 13.92 -6.12 3.76
N ASP A 264 13.52 -7.35 3.45
CA ASP A 264 14.19 -8.58 3.91
C ASP A 264 15.01 -9.25 2.80
N SER A 265 16.11 -9.92 3.15
CA SER A 265 16.93 -10.73 2.22
C SER A 265 17.41 -9.99 0.95
N SER A 266 17.96 -8.78 1.07
CA SER A 266 18.29 -7.86 -0.05
C SER A 266 17.10 -7.03 -0.58
N GLY A 267 15.91 -7.23 0.01
CA GLY A 267 14.73 -6.35 -0.12
C GLY A 267 14.20 -6.22 -1.54
N GLY A 268 13.25 -5.31 -1.73
CA GLY A 268 12.89 -4.76 -3.03
C GLY A 268 13.06 -3.25 -3.03
N THR A 269 12.59 -2.59 -4.08
CA THR A 269 12.63 -1.12 -4.21
C THR A 269 11.21 -0.54 -4.15
N ILE A 270 11.03 0.52 -3.36
CA ILE A 270 9.85 1.40 -3.41
C ILE A 270 10.25 2.66 -4.15
N GLN A 271 9.88 2.73 -5.42
CA GLN A 271 10.23 3.81 -6.33
C GLN A 271 9.11 4.87 -6.36
N ALA A 272 8.93 5.58 -5.25
CA ALA A 272 7.92 6.63 -5.12
C ALA A 272 8.41 8.03 -5.49
N ASN A 273 9.26 8.17 -6.51
CA ASN A 273 9.77 9.46 -6.98
C ASN A 273 9.00 10.06 -8.18
N GLY A 274 7.85 9.49 -8.54
CA GLY A 274 6.95 10.04 -9.54
C GLY A 274 6.23 11.30 -9.06
N SER A 275 5.95 12.22 -9.97
CA SER A 275 5.29 13.49 -9.62
C SER A 275 3.93 13.25 -8.99
N ASN A 276 3.69 13.84 -7.82
CA ASN A 276 2.49 13.75 -7.00
C ASN A 276 2.23 12.39 -6.33
N SER A 277 3.13 11.42 -6.43
CA SER A 277 3.00 10.17 -5.68
C SER A 277 3.16 10.41 -4.18
N THR A 278 2.43 9.65 -3.37
CA THR A 278 2.40 9.83 -1.91
C THR A 278 2.61 8.50 -1.20
N VAL A 279 3.55 8.46 -0.28
CA VAL A 279 3.67 7.40 0.71
C VAL A 279 3.16 7.95 2.04
N ALA A 280 2.13 7.31 2.59
CA ALA A 280 1.49 7.68 3.83
C ALA A 280 1.80 6.67 4.93
N TYR A 281 2.31 7.15 6.06
CA TYR A 281 2.41 6.38 7.30
C TYR A 281 1.23 6.77 8.19
N ASP A 282 0.17 5.97 8.19
CA ASP A 282 -1.16 6.35 8.67
C ASP A 282 -1.69 5.53 9.86
N GLY A 283 -0.90 4.60 10.39
CA GLY A 283 -1.31 3.85 11.57
C GLY A 283 -0.99 4.54 12.90
N PRO A 284 -0.66 3.79 13.97
CA PRO A 284 -0.28 4.35 15.27
C PRO A 284 1.21 4.69 15.31
N ASP A 285 2.01 4.05 16.17
CA ASP A 285 3.45 4.29 16.21
C ASP A 285 4.14 3.61 15.02
N GLN A 286 4.95 4.35 14.28
CA GLN A 286 5.64 3.84 13.09
C GLN A 286 7.05 4.41 12.95
N THR A 287 7.90 3.67 12.22
CA THR A 287 9.22 4.16 11.81
C THR A 287 9.17 4.48 10.31
N ILE A 288 9.54 5.71 9.97
CA ILE A 288 9.72 6.14 8.59
C ILE A 288 11.08 5.59 8.15
N VAL A 289 11.06 4.67 7.19
CA VAL A 289 12.25 3.95 6.75
C VAL A 289 13.08 4.87 5.86
N VAL A 290 14.40 4.93 6.13
CA VAL A 290 15.34 5.65 5.28
C VAL A 290 16.31 4.64 4.71
N ASP A 291 16.14 4.32 3.43
CA ASP A 291 16.93 3.33 2.73
C ASP A 291 17.20 3.80 1.29
N THR A 292 18.30 3.35 0.68
CA THR A 292 18.61 3.67 -0.72
C THR A 292 17.61 3.09 -1.72
N ASN A 293 16.87 2.06 -1.31
CA ASN A 293 15.83 1.41 -2.10
C ASN A 293 14.45 2.03 -1.89
N ILE A 294 14.32 3.08 -1.08
CA ILE A 294 13.06 3.78 -0.86
C ILE A 294 13.23 5.25 -1.24
N SER A 295 12.31 5.71 -2.07
CA SER A 295 12.17 7.12 -2.41
C SER A 295 10.78 7.61 -2.04
N TYR A 296 10.66 8.92 -1.82
CA TYR A 296 9.44 9.61 -1.44
C TYR A 296 9.26 10.83 -2.33
N PHE A 297 8.15 10.95 -3.05
CA PHE A 297 7.80 12.22 -3.66
C PHE A 297 7.12 13.05 -2.58
N ASN A 298 5.88 12.74 -2.22
CA ASN A 298 5.27 13.26 -0.99
C ASN A 298 5.37 12.23 0.14
N LEU A 299 5.75 12.70 1.32
CA LEU A 299 5.65 11.96 2.58
C LEU A 299 4.51 12.52 3.41
N GLU A 300 3.54 11.68 3.75
CA GLU A 300 2.41 12.04 4.61
C GLU A 300 2.46 11.24 5.91
N LEU A 301 2.35 11.93 7.04
CA LEU A 301 2.30 11.34 8.37
C LEU A 301 0.89 11.55 8.92
N ALA A 302 0.12 10.46 9.01
CA ALA A 302 -1.31 10.47 9.30
C ALA A 302 -1.69 9.49 10.43
N GLY A 303 -2.99 9.38 10.69
CA GLY A 303 -3.53 8.53 11.74
C GLY A 303 -3.27 9.05 13.14
N SER A 304 -2.51 8.29 13.92
CA SER A 304 -2.24 8.58 15.33
C SER A 304 -0.81 8.23 15.73
N GLY A 305 -0.48 8.41 17.01
CA GLY A 305 0.79 7.96 17.57
C GLY A 305 2.00 8.77 17.10
N THR A 306 3.18 8.17 17.29
CA THR A 306 4.47 8.77 16.97
C THR A 306 5.07 8.14 15.72
N LYS A 307 5.35 8.96 14.71
CA LYS A 307 6.17 8.59 13.55
C LYS A 307 7.59 9.00 13.82
N THR A 308 8.52 8.05 13.78
CA THR A 308 9.94 8.28 14.07
C THR A 308 10.75 8.16 12.80
N LEU A 309 11.55 9.16 12.48
CA LEU A 309 12.49 9.08 11.37
C LEU A 309 13.65 8.14 11.73
N GLN A 310 13.99 7.19 10.85
CA GLN A 310 15.06 6.23 11.10
C GLN A 310 16.47 6.83 10.98
N GLY A 311 16.63 7.88 10.16
CA GLY A 311 17.92 8.50 9.86
C GLY A 311 17.77 9.76 9.02
N ASP A 312 18.84 10.22 8.36
CA ASP A 312 18.79 11.44 7.54
C ASP A 312 17.92 11.24 6.29
N LEU A 313 16.80 11.98 6.19
CA LEU A 313 15.98 12.02 4.99
C LEU A 313 16.42 13.20 4.13
N LEU A 314 17.31 12.91 3.17
CA LEU A 314 17.95 13.92 2.33
C LEU A 314 17.24 14.06 0.98
N SER A 315 17.53 15.14 0.25
CA SER A 315 17.02 15.43 -1.10
C SER A 315 17.33 14.37 -2.18
N THR A 316 18.11 13.34 -1.85
CA THR A 316 18.28 12.13 -2.68
C THR A 316 17.19 11.10 -2.50
N ASN A 317 16.48 11.15 -1.37
CA ASN A 317 15.44 10.21 -0.96
C ASN A 317 14.05 10.83 -0.99
N ILE A 318 13.94 12.15 -0.85
CA ILE A 318 12.68 12.88 -0.92
C ILE A 318 12.70 13.96 -2.02
N PHE A 319 11.58 14.15 -2.71
CA PHE A 319 11.47 15.04 -3.88
C PHE A 319 10.35 16.09 -3.80
N GLY A 320 9.38 15.91 -2.90
CA GLY A 320 8.16 16.70 -2.80
C GLY A 320 7.90 17.20 -1.38
N ASN A 321 6.64 17.14 -0.95
CA ASN A 321 6.19 17.71 0.31
C ASN A 321 6.37 16.75 1.49
N VAL A 322 6.51 17.32 2.69
CA VAL A 322 6.32 16.60 3.96
C VAL A 322 5.12 17.18 4.68
N THR A 323 4.12 16.35 4.99
CA THR A 323 2.93 16.76 5.73
C THR A 323 2.79 15.97 7.02
N VAL A 324 2.73 16.68 8.16
CA VAL A 324 2.40 16.11 9.47
C VAL A 324 0.94 16.43 9.78
N ASN A 325 0.05 15.45 9.63
CA ASN A 325 -1.38 15.65 9.88
C ASN A 325 -1.70 15.83 11.37
N SER A 326 -2.88 16.39 11.63
CA SER A 326 -3.40 16.52 12.99
C SER A 326 -3.56 15.14 13.65
N GLY A 327 -3.30 15.06 14.96
CA GLY A 327 -3.38 13.81 15.73
C GLY A 327 -2.08 12.99 15.76
N VAL A 328 -1.05 13.40 15.00
CA VAL A 328 0.23 12.69 14.88
C VAL A 328 1.36 13.47 15.53
N THR A 329 2.35 12.74 16.08
CA THR A 329 3.66 13.30 16.45
C THR A 329 4.73 12.78 15.49
N PHE A 330 5.44 13.67 14.80
CA PHE A 330 6.63 13.36 14.02
C PHE A 330 7.88 13.66 14.85
N ASN A 331 8.77 12.69 15.01
CA ASN A 331 10.05 12.87 15.68
C ASN A 331 11.20 12.59 14.71
N THR A 332 12.06 13.58 14.46
CA THR A 332 13.22 13.38 13.58
C THR A 332 14.31 12.54 14.23
N SER A 333 14.30 12.38 15.56
CA SER A 333 15.18 11.46 16.30
C SER A 333 16.68 11.59 15.97
N GLY A 334 17.14 12.81 15.72
CA GLY A 334 18.53 13.12 15.35
C GLY A 334 18.81 13.06 13.85
N GLY A 335 17.85 12.64 13.03
CA GLY A 335 17.95 12.70 11.58
C GLY A 335 17.78 14.11 11.04
N LYS A 336 18.58 14.45 10.04
CA LYS A 336 18.38 15.63 9.19
C LYS A 336 17.16 15.43 8.32
N LEU A 337 16.47 16.54 8.03
CA LEU A 337 15.31 16.55 7.15
C LEU A 337 15.48 17.59 6.05
N ASP A 338 15.67 17.14 4.82
CA ASP A 338 15.47 17.96 3.64
C ASP A 338 14.00 17.87 3.19
N VAL A 339 13.40 19.00 2.83
CA VAL A 339 12.06 19.12 2.27
C VAL A 339 12.15 19.95 0.99
N PRO A 340 12.17 19.32 -0.19
CA PRO A 340 12.38 20.03 -1.46
C PRO A 340 11.23 20.95 -1.87
N VAL A 341 10.03 20.71 -1.37
CA VAL A 341 8.86 21.58 -1.59
C VAL A 341 8.40 22.09 -0.22
N ASP A 342 7.16 21.83 0.19
CA ASP A 342 6.60 22.46 1.38
C ASP A 342 6.66 21.52 2.59
N LEU A 343 6.94 22.10 3.76
CA LEU A 343 6.79 21.45 5.06
C LEU A 343 5.53 21.97 5.74
N THR A 344 4.52 21.11 5.89
CA THR A 344 3.26 21.44 6.57
C THR A 344 3.13 20.67 7.88
N ILE A 345 2.90 21.39 8.98
CA ILE A 345 2.80 20.81 10.33
C ILE A 345 1.44 21.15 10.94
N ASN A 346 0.48 20.24 10.81
CA ASN A 346 -0.85 20.31 11.44
C ASN A 346 -0.93 19.48 12.74
N GLY A 347 0.00 18.54 12.93
CA GLY A 347 0.22 17.79 14.17
C GLY A 347 1.35 18.36 15.02
N ILE A 348 2.11 17.49 15.67
CA ILE A 348 3.31 17.85 16.43
C ILE A 348 4.53 17.40 15.64
N MET A 349 5.53 18.25 15.49
CA MET A 349 6.86 17.89 14.98
C MET A 349 7.92 18.23 16.03
N ASN A 350 8.74 17.25 16.39
CA ASN A 350 9.91 17.39 17.24
C ASN A 350 11.16 17.24 16.38
N SER A 351 11.96 18.30 16.27
CA SER A 351 13.21 18.31 15.54
C SER A 351 14.40 18.38 16.49
N SER A 352 15.48 17.70 16.15
CA SER A 352 16.72 17.72 16.94
C SER A 352 17.99 17.84 16.11
N ASP A 353 17.87 18.00 14.80
CA ASP A 353 18.97 18.30 13.88
C ASP A 353 18.45 19.26 12.79
N THR A 354 19.27 19.48 11.77
CA THR A 354 19.06 20.43 10.68
C THR A 354 17.80 20.11 9.90
N ILE A 355 17.00 21.14 9.67
CA ILE A 355 15.88 21.12 8.73
C ILE A 355 16.23 22.04 7.57
N ASN A 356 16.02 21.58 6.35
CA ASN A 356 16.19 22.39 5.14
C ASN A 356 14.92 22.34 4.31
N VAL A 357 14.20 23.46 4.20
CA VAL A 357 12.97 23.58 3.41
C VAL A 357 13.22 24.50 2.23
N ASN A 358 13.11 23.95 1.02
CA ASN A 358 13.42 24.68 -0.21
C ASN A 358 12.24 25.55 -0.70
N SER A 359 11.03 25.31 -0.20
CA SER A 359 9.83 26.13 -0.46
C SER A 359 9.27 26.62 0.88
N ASP A 360 7.97 26.46 1.16
CA ASP A 360 7.31 27.12 2.28
C ASP A 360 7.28 26.22 3.52
N LEU A 361 7.35 26.85 4.70
CA LEU A 361 7.09 26.19 5.98
C LEU A 361 5.80 26.76 6.58
N MET A 362 4.84 25.87 6.85
CA MET A 362 3.61 26.21 7.54
C MET A 362 3.45 25.40 8.83
N ILE A 363 3.30 26.09 9.95
CA ILE A 363 2.74 25.53 11.19
C ILE A 363 1.25 25.87 11.20
N GLY A 364 0.41 24.86 10.96
CA GLY A 364 -1.03 25.00 10.86
C GLY A 364 -1.70 25.30 12.20
N PHE A 365 -3.00 25.62 12.16
CA PHE A 365 -3.77 25.86 13.38
C PHE A 365 -3.82 24.60 14.27
N GLY A 366 -3.35 24.72 15.51
CA GLY A 366 -3.20 23.57 16.43
C GLY A 366 -1.94 22.74 16.18
N GLY A 367 -1.18 23.02 15.12
CA GLY A 367 0.13 22.45 14.87
C GLY A 367 1.19 22.97 15.84
N THR A 368 2.20 22.16 16.11
CA THR A 368 3.34 22.53 16.97
C THR A 368 4.64 22.06 16.35
N LEU A 369 5.59 22.98 16.13
CA LEU A 369 6.98 22.66 15.82
C LEU A 369 7.84 22.94 17.05
N THR A 370 8.52 21.91 17.56
CA THR A 370 9.42 22.00 18.72
C THR A 370 10.82 21.61 18.30
N SER A 371 11.75 22.55 18.44
CA SER A 371 13.17 22.24 18.45
C SER A 371 13.57 21.72 19.83
N THR A 372 14.12 20.51 19.88
CA THR A 372 14.47 19.82 21.14
C THR A 372 15.95 19.95 21.52
N SER A 373 16.76 20.49 20.63
CA SER A 373 18.16 20.86 20.81
C SER A 373 18.50 22.00 19.85
N ALA A 374 19.60 22.74 20.05
CA ALA A 374 19.97 23.79 19.11
C ALA A 374 20.04 23.26 17.67
N THR A 375 19.19 23.77 16.79
CA THR A 375 19.09 23.39 15.37
C THR A 375 19.28 24.60 14.47
N VAL A 376 19.76 24.34 13.25
CA VAL A 376 19.71 25.33 12.17
C VAL A 376 18.60 24.92 11.22
N MET A 377 17.73 25.87 10.89
CA MET A 377 16.71 25.68 9.87
C MET A 377 17.00 26.60 8.69
N TYR A 378 17.20 26.00 7.52
CA TYR A 378 17.29 26.74 6.27
C TYR A 378 15.91 26.78 5.63
N LEU A 379 15.43 27.97 5.27
CA LEU A 379 14.14 28.17 4.63
C LEU A 379 14.30 29.08 3.43
N SER A 380 14.04 28.54 2.24
CA SER A 380 14.15 29.27 0.98
C SER A 380 12.83 29.91 0.51
N GLY A 381 11.69 29.45 1.01
CA GLY A 381 10.36 30.04 0.78
C GLY A 381 9.82 30.77 2.00
N ASP A 382 8.50 30.84 2.14
CA ASP A 382 7.84 31.66 3.14
C ASP A 382 7.68 30.96 4.49
N TRP A 383 7.70 31.76 5.57
CA TRP A 383 7.37 31.29 6.92
C TRP A 383 5.94 31.67 7.29
N LEU A 384 5.13 30.69 7.67
CA LEU A 384 3.79 30.92 8.20
C LEU A 384 3.54 30.15 9.50
N ASN A 385 3.40 30.87 10.61
CA ASN A 385 3.10 30.27 11.91
C ASN A 385 1.68 30.62 12.40
N LEU A 386 0.74 29.71 12.16
CA LEU A 386 -0.64 29.80 12.68
C LEU A 386 -0.84 28.97 13.97
N GLY A 387 0.19 28.26 14.41
CA GLY A 387 0.17 27.37 15.56
C GLY A 387 1.20 27.76 16.62
N THR A 388 2.01 26.81 17.06
CA THR A 388 3.06 27.02 18.07
C THR A 388 4.43 26.66 17.50
N TYR A 389 5.38 27.58 17.60
CA TYR A 389 6.80 27.30 17.44
C TYR A 389 7.49 27.41 18.81
N THR A 390 8.22 26.37 19.20
CA THR A 390 9.04 26.33 20.41
C THR A 390 10.49 26.11 20.02
N TYR A 391 11.35 27.06 20.33
CA TYR A 391 12.77 27.00 20.04
C TYR A 391 13.57 26.43 21.21
N ALA A 392 14.76 25.90 20.91
CA ALA A 392 15.82 25.64 21.88
C ALA A 392 16.82 26.82 21.92
N ASP A 393 17.51 27.00 23.05
CA ASP A 393 18.59 27.98 23.14
C ASP A 393 19.68 27.66 22.10
N GLY A 394 19.99 28.62 21.24
CA GLY A 394 20.94 28.46 20.13
C GLY A 394 20.30 28.11 18.79
N ASP A 395 18.98 28.01 18.70
CA ASP A 395 18.29 27.83 17.40
C ASP A 395 18.50 29.03 16.48
N ASN A 396 18.74 28.76 15.20
CA ASN A 396 18.82 29.79 14.17
C ASN A 396 17.97 29.43 12.96
N ILE A 397 16.98 30.27 12.66
CA ILE A 397 16.18 30.19 11.43
C ILE A 397 16.81 31.11 10.39
N ILE A 398 17.24 30.54 9.27
CA ILE A 398 17.93 31.25 8.20
C ILE A 398 17.00 31.35 6.98
N LEU A 399 16.55 32.57 6.71
CA LEU A 399 15.81 32.91 5.49
C LEU A 399 16.82 33.09 4.35
N ASN A 400 16.98 32.06 3.52
CA ASN A 400 18.04 31.96 2.50
C ASN A 400 17.49 31.81 1.07
N GLY A 401 16.26 32.29 0.83
CA GLY A 401 15.61 32.27 -0.47
C GLY A 401 16.30 33.14 -1.52
N SER A 402 15.75 33.12 -2.74
CA SER A 402 16.21 33.98 -3.85
C SER A 402 15.22 35.10 -4.21
N SER A 403 13.95 34.94 -3.82
CA SER A 403 12.88 35.94 -3.95
C SER A 403 12.58 36.55 -2.59
N GLN A 404 11.91 37.71 -2.53
CA GLN A 404 11.48 38.26 -1.25
C GLN A 404 10.62 37.24 -0.49
N GLN A 405 11.06 36.85 0.71
CA GLN A 405 10.34 35.91 1.57
C GLN A 405 9.34 36.65 2.46
N THR A 406 8.20 36.02 2.74
CA THR A 406 7.21 36.54 3.67
C THR A 406 7.30 35.85 5.03
N ILE A 407 7.04 36.62 6.09
CA ILE A 407 6.93 36.14 7.46
C ILE A 407 5.53 36.44 7.96
N GLY A 408 4.72 35.40 8.12
CA GLY A 408 3.37 35.46 8.64
C GLY A 408 3.23 34.75 9.98
N GLY A 409 2.28 35.21 10.79
CA GLY A 409 1.99 34.67 12.10
C GLY A 409 2.90 35.20 13.20
N SER A 410 2.39 35.25 14.43
CA SER A 410 3.20 35.69 15.57
C SER A 410 4.21 34.61 15.92
N THR A 411 5.49 34.96 15.97
CA THR A 411 6.57 34.00 16.23
C THR A 411 7.60 34.60 17.19
N THR A 412 8.03 33.80 18.16
CA THR A 412 9.21 34.11 18.97
C THR A 412 10.38 33.29 18.46
N TRP A 413 11.48 33.96 18.20
CA TRP A 413 12.69 33.40 17.62
C TRP A 413 13.80 33.44 18.67
N TYR A 414 14.66 32.42 18.68
CA TYR A 414 15.96 32.57 19.33
C TYR A 414 16.85 33.44 18.44
N GLU A 415 17.33 32.90 17.31
CA GLU A 415 17.99 33.67 16.26
C GLU A 415 17.18 33.62 14.95
N LEU A 416 17.12 34.76 14.27
CA LEU A 416 16.59 34.88 12.92
C LEU A 416 17.65 35.54 12.05
N THR A 417 18.14 34.81 11.06
CA THR A 417 19.13 35.29 10.09
C THR A 417 18.44 35.55 8.75
N LEU A 418 18.63 36.73 8.19
CA LEU A 418 18.26 37.05 6.81
C LEU A 418 19.50 36.96 5.91
N SER A 419 19.56 35.91 5.10
CA SER A 419 20.63 35.65 4.13
C SER A 419 20.04 35.56 2.70
N ASN A 420 19.20 36.53 2.36
CA ASN A 420 18.48 36.58 1.10
C ASN A 420 18.51 38.00 0.53
N SER A 421 19.21 38.19 -0.58
CA SER A 421 19.29 39.49 -1.27
C SER A 421 17.95 40.10 -1.72
N GLY A 422 16.91 39.28 -1.91
CA GLY A 422 15.52 39.71 -2.17
C GLY A 422 14.81 40.29 -0.93
N GLY A 423 15.36 40.05 0.27
CA GLY A 423 14.87 40.53 1.55
C GLY A 423 13.74 39.69 2.14
N ALA A 424 13.25 40.12 3.31
CA ALA A 424 12.11 39.54 3.98
C ALA A 424 11.09 40.62 4.37
N VAL A 425 9.80 40.28 4.33
CA VAL A 425 8.71 41.18 4.70
C VAL A 425 7.76 40.51 5.69
N VAL A 426 7.50 41.18 6.81
CA VAL A 426 6.46 40.73 7.75
C VAL A 426 5.10 41.06 7.15
N VAL A 427 4.22 40.07 7.02
CA VAL A 427 2.89 40.23 6.40
C VAL A 427 1.76 40.23 7.42
N ASN A 428 1.99 39.67 8.61
CA ASN A 428 1.15 39.81 9.80
C ASN A 428 1.86 39.21 11.04
N GLY A 429 1.26 39.42 12.22
CA GLY A 429 1.77 38.89 13.49
C GLY A 429 2.92 39.69 14.09
N THR A 430 3.17 39.47 15.38
CA THR A 430 4.30 40.08 16.10
C THR A 430 5.51 39.15 16.03
N GLN A 431 6.68 39.71 15.72
CA GLN A 431 7.95 38.98 15.71
C GLN A 431 8.77 39.35 16.94
N SER A 432 9.08 38.39 17.81
CA SER A 432 9.88 38.61 19.02
C SER A 432 11.21 37.89 18.91
N ILE A 433 12.33 38.59 19.04
CA ILE A 433 13.67 38.03 18.90
C ILE A 433 14.34 38.03 20.28
N GLU A 434 14.68 36.86 20.82
CA GLU A 434 15.29 36.71 22.15
C GLU A 434 16.82 36.67 22.11
N GLY A 435 17.37 36.11 21.03
CA GLY A 435 18.78 36.14 20.67
C GLY A 435 19.01 37.19 19.58
N VAL A 436 19.51 36.80 18.42
CA VAL A 436 19.99 37.75 17.41
C VAL A 436 19.02 37.88 16.24
N LEU A 437 18.77 39.12 15.79
CA LEU A 437 18.27 39.40 14.45
C LEU A 437 19.47 39.74 13.58
N ASP A 438 19.93 38.77 12.79
CA ASP A 438 21.08 38.94 11.91
C ASP A 438 20.63 39.24 10.48
N ILE A 439 21.22 40.25 9.87
CA ILE A 439 20.89 40.68 8.50
C ILE A 439 22.19 40.67 7.70
N ASP A 440 22.52 39.50 7.16
CA ASP A 440 23.68 39.30 6.30
C ASP A 440 23.44 39.86 4.90
N GLU A 441 22.23 39.66 4.36
CA GLU A 441 21.84 40.10 3.03
C GLU A 441 20.42 40.66 2.97
N GLY A 442 20.16 41.49 1.96
CA GLY A 442 18.81 42.00 1.67
C GLY A 442 18.33 43.10 2.61
N THR A 443 17.00 43.19 2.77
CA THR A 443 16.35 44.16 3.65
C THR A 443 15.25 43.46 4.42
N PHE A 444 15.27 43.61 5.74
CA PHE A 444 14.18 43.19 6.61
C PHE A 444 13.14 44.31 6.72
N ASN A 445 11.95 44.11 6.17
CA ASN A 445 10.86 45.06 6.18
C ASN A 445 9.76 44.61 7.17
N ALA A 446 9.69 45.27 8.32
CA ALA A 446 8.62 45.03 9.30
C ALA A 446 7.22 45.39 8.79
N ASN A 447 7.10 46.17 7.70
CA ASN A 447 5.84 46.49 7.02
C ASN A 447 4.74 47.07 7.93
N GLY A 448 5.15 47.79 8.99
CA GLY A 448 4.23 48.36 9.98
C GLY A 448 3.77 47.39 11.08
N TYR A 449 4.22 46.14 11.06
CA TYR A 449 4.03 45.17 12.15
C TYR A 449 5.13 45.31 13.22
N GLU A 450 4.87 44.76 14.40
CA GLU A 450 5.79 44.83 15.54
C GLU A 450 6.93 43.83 15.39
N VAL A 451 8.16 44.32 15.55
CA VAL A 451 9.36 43.51 15.77
C VAL A 451 9.98 43.95 17.09
N ILE A 452 10.12 43.00 18.01
CA ILE A 452 10.56 43.23 19.38
C ILE A 452 11.90 42.54 19.56
N LEU A 453 12.95 43.33 19.81
CA LEU A 453 14.22 42.79 20.30
C LEU A 453 14.09 42.66 21.82
N VAL A 454 14.09 41.44 22.33
CA VAL A 454 13.85 41.16 23.74
C VAL A 454 15.16 41.24 24.51
N SER A 455 15.22 42.14 25.49
CA SER A 455 16.30 42.23 26.46
C SER A 455 15.72 42.07 27.86
N ASN A 456 15.99 40.92 28.47
CA ASN A 456 15.43 40.51 29.76
C ASN A 456 16.53 39.89 30.65
N ALA A 457 16.15 39.28 31.78
CA ALA A 457 17.13 38.70 32.70
C ALA A 457 17.87 37.48 32.15
N SER A 458 17.33 36.84 31.11
CA SER A 458 17.90 35.65 30.45
C SER A 458 18.86 36.01 29.32
N GLY A 459 18.81 37.24 28.78
CA GLY A 459 19.65 37.65 27.65
C GLY A 459 19.34 39.04 27.12
N THR A 460 20.14 39.51 26.16
CA THR A 460 19.89 40.73 25.40
C THR A 460 20.03 40.42 23.92
N ALA A 461 18.95 40.65 23.20
CA ALA A 461 18.92 40.66 21.74
C ALA A 461 19.68 41.84 21.12
#